data_AF-A0A1B6NUD5-F1
#
_entry.id   AF-A0A1B6NUD5-F1
#
_cell.length_a   1.000
_cell.length_b   1.000
_cell.length_c   1.000
_cell.angle_alpha   90.00
_cell.angle_beta   90.00
_cell.angle_gamma   90.00
#
_symmetry.space_group_name_H-M   'P 1'
#
loop_
_entity.id
_entity.type
_entity.pdbx_description
1 polymer ?
#
loop_
_entity_poly.entity_id
_entity_poly.type
_entity_poly.pdbx_seq_one_letter_code
_entity_poly.pdbx_strand_id
1 'polypeptide(L)'
;FANEVEGDTFVRRPGAPAEILTNEAYGLELDGRYSHDSGFSLSVNGTIQETEITASANNEGNEAQRQPGWQVRVTPSYAFDIADMYATVYGTFSAVDDRFGNTKTRLYLRDTRKLMWV
;
A
#
# COMPACT_ATOMS: atom_id res chain seq x y z
N PHE A 1 6.74 -7.51 -8.34
CA PHE A 1 6.90 -8.70 -7.49
C PHE A 1 5.79 -9.69 -7.81
N ALA A 2 6.00 -10.97 -7.52
CA ALA A 2 4.98 -12.02 -7.57
C ALA A 2 5.36 -13.07 -6.52
N ASN A 3 4.39 -13.49 -5.71
CA ASN A 3 4.58 -14.41 -4.59
C ASN A 3 3.33 -15.27 -4.39
N GLU A 4 3.53 -16.51 -3.94
CA GLU A 4 2.50 -17.44 -3.55
C GLU A 4 2.90 -18.09 -2.22
N VAL A 5 1.96 -18.18 -1.30
CA VAL A 5 2.13 -18.84 -0.01
C VAL A 5 1.12 -19.97 0.09
N GLU A 6 1.60 -21.20 -0.03
CA GLU A 6 0.78 -22.42 0.05
C GLU A 6 0.74 -23.01 1.46
N GLY A 7 -0.42 -23.58 1.80
CA GLY A 7 -0.51 -24.48 2.96
C GLY A 7 -0.49 -23.78 4.32
N ASP A 8 -0.77 -22.48 4.39
CA ASP A 8 -0.87 -21.78 5.67
C ASP A 8 -2.05 -22.36 6.46
N THR A 9 -1.79 -22.80 7.69
CA THR A 9 -2.80 -23.46 8.52
C THR A 9 -3.17 -22.58 9.69
N PHE A 10 -4.46 -22.28 9.81
CA PHE A 10 -4.96 -21.43 10.89
C PHE A 10 -6.21 -22.00 11.51
N VAL A 11 -6.39 -21.70 12.80
CA VAL A 11 -7.55 -22.14 13.58
C VAL A 11 -8.27 -20.88 14.05
N ARG A 12 -9.45 -20.58 13.47
CA ARG A 12 -10.21 -19.36 13.80
C ARG A 12 -10.77 -19.35 15.22
N ARG A 13 -10.98 -20.52 15.82
CA ARG A 13 -11.56 -20.71 17.16
C ARG A 13 -10.88 -21.89 17.86
N PRO A 14 -10.53 -21.78 19.15
CA PRO A 14 -9.97 -22.91 19.90
C PRO A 14 -10.83 -24.18 19.75
N GLY A 15 -10.20 -25.29 19.36
CA GLY A 15 -10.87 -26.58 19.16
C GLY A 15 -11.55 -26.80 17.80
N ALA A 16 -11.56 -25.81 16.90
CA ALA A 16 -12.00 -26.01 15.52
C ALA A 16 -10.90 -26.71 14.67
N PRO A 17 -11.28 -27.43 13.59
CA PRO A 17 -10.30 -27.97 12.64
C PRO A 17 -9.48 -26.84 12.01
N ALA A 18 -8.21 -27.15 11.67
CA ALA A 18 -7.35 -26.24 10.95
C ALA A 18 -7.89 -26.02 9.53
N GLU A 19 -7.98 -24.76 9.13
CA GLU A 19 -8.28 -24.35 7.75
C GLU A 19 -6.96 -24.18 7.00
N ILE A 20 -6.89 -24.69 5.77
CA ILE A 20 -5.77 -24.46 4.86
C ILE A 20 -6.08 -23.22 4.02
N LEU A 21 -5.10 -22.34 3.88
CA LEU A 21 -5.16 -21.12 3.09
C LEU A 21 -3.97 -21.07 2.13
N THR A 22 -4.25 -20.89 0.83
CA THR A 22 -3.25 -20.47 -0.15
C THR A 22 -3.55 -19.04 -0.58
N ASN A 23 -2.53 -18.19 -0.62
CA ASN A 23 -2.63 -16.81 -1.12
C ASN A 23 -1.60 -16.54 -2.19
N GLU A 24 -2.04 -15.85 -3.23
CA GLU A 24 -1.19 -15.26 -4.26
C GLU A 24 -1.20 -13.73 -4.13
N ALA A 25 -0.06 -13.12 -4.46
CA ALA A 25 0.10 -11.68 -4.52
C ALA A 25 1.10 -11.30 -5.61
N TYR A 26 0.68 -10.44 -6.53
CA TYR A 26 1.56 -9.87 -7.53
C TYR A 26 1.31 -8.38 -7.69
N GLY A 27 2.31 -7.68 -8.20
CA GLY A 27 2.21 -6.23 -8.33
C GLY A 27 3.48 -5.58 -8.82
N LEU A 28 3.40 -4.27 -8.94
CA LEU A 28 4.50 -3.38 -9.26
C LEU A 28 4.79 -2.47 -8.08
N GLU A 29 6.07 -2.34 -7.75
CA GLU A 29 6.55 -1.34 -6.81
C GLU A 29 7.38 -0.31 -7.57
N LEU A 30 7.12 0.95 -7.28
CA LEU A 30 7.85 2.09 -7.79
C LEU A 30 8.48 2.83 -6.62
N ASP A 31 9.79 2.99 -6.68
CA ASP A 31 10.55 3.86 -5.81
C ASP A 31 11.45 4.72 -6.69
N GLY A 32 11.25 6.02 -6.64
CA GLY A 32 11.90 6.96 -7.53
C GLY A 32 12.24 8.26 -6.83
N ARG A 33 13.41 8.80 -7.17
CA ARG A 33 13.84 10.12 -6.75
C ARG A 33 14.41 10.88 -7.93
N TYR A 34 14.01 12.13 -8.04
CA TYR A 34 14.53 13.09 -9.00
C TYR A 34 15.03 14.34 -8.27
N SER A 35 16.18 14.85 -8.70
CA SER A 35 16.75 16.10 -8.22
C SER A 35 17.28 16.90 -9.40
N HIS A 36 17.15 18.21 -9.34
CA HIS A 36 17.58 19.15 -10.37
C HIS A 36 18.39 20.30 -9.75
N ASP A 37 19.35 20.84 -10.49
CA ASP A 37 20.26 21.88 -10.03
C ASP A 37 19.56 23.19 -9.66
N SER A 38 18.30 23.37 -10.06
CA SER A 38 17.47 24.51 -9.63
C SER A 38 17.01 24.44 -8.18
N GLY A 39 17.40 23.41 -7.42
CA GLY A 39 16.92 23.16 -6.05
C GLY A 39 15.59 22.40 -5.97
N PHE A 40 14.97 22.06 -7.11
CA PHE A 40 13.78 21.21 -7.14
C PHE A 40 14.15 19.75 -6.92
N SER A 41 13.34 19.04 -6.13
CA SER A 41 13.42 17.58 -5.98
C SER A 41 12.04 16.97 -5.84
N LEU A 42 11.92 15.71 -6.26
CA LEU A 42 10.71 14.92 -6.18
C LEU A 42 11.05 13.50 -5.72
N SER A 43 10.35 13.01 -4.71
CA SER A 43 10.37 11.61 -4.29
C SER A 43 9.01 10.98 -4.56
N VAL A 44 8.99 9.76 -5.10
CA VAL A 44 7.77 8.99 -5.36
C VAL A 44 7.97 7.57 -4.85
N ASN A 45 7.02 7.11 -4.04
CA ASN A 45 6.92 5.71 -3.61
C ASN A 45 5.51 5.24 -3.94
N GLY A 46 5.37 4.11 -4.62
CA GLY A 46 4.06 3.56 -4.94
C GLY A 46 4.07 2.06 -5.09
N THR A 47 2.93 1.46 -4.83
CA THR A 47 2.67 0.04 -5.05
C THR A 47 1.32 -0.07 -5.74
N ILE A 48 1.23 -0.92 -6.76
CA ILE A 48 -0.03 -1.40 -7.32
C ILE A 48 0.05 -2.91 -7.25
N GLN A 49 -0.94 -3.56 -6.65
CA GLN A 49 -0.92 -4.98 -6.39
C GLN A 49 -2.32 -5.59 -6.46
N GLU A 50 -2.34 -6.88 -6.76
CA GLU A 50 -3.52 -7.72 -6.66
C GLU A 50 -3.17 -8.89 -5.75
N THR A 51 -4.16 -9.32 -4.96
CA THR A 51 -4.01 -10.45 -4.05
C THR A 51 -5.23 -11.34 -4.18
N GLU A 52 -5.04 -12.65 -4.15
CA GLU A 52 -6.13 -13.61 -4.26
C GLU A 52 -5.91 -14.77 -3.31
N ILE A 53 -6.98 -15.21 -2.65
CA ILE A 53 -7.02 -16.48 -1.93
C ILE A 53 -7.34 -17.56 -2.95
N THR A 54 -6.35 -18.35 -3.35
CA THR A 54 -6.52 -19.38 -4.38
C THR A 54 -6.94 -20.74 -3.80
N ALA A 55 -6.83 -20.94 -2.49
CA ALA A 55 -7.40 -22.10 -1.82
C ALA A 55 -7.94 -21.72 -0.43
N SER A 56 -9.25 -21.86 -0.22
CA SER A 56 -9.89 -21.72 1.09
C SER A 56 -11.27 -22.36 1.08
N ALA A 57 -11.67 -23.00 2.20
CA ALA A 57 -12.99 -23.63 2.31
C ALA A 57 -14.18 -22.67 2.06
N ASN A 58 -14.01 -21.35 2.27
CA ASN A 58 -15.12 -20.39 2.16
C ASN A 58 -14.74 -19.05 1.50
N ASN A 59 -13.47 -18.84 1.13
CA ASN A 59 -12.99 -17.52 0.68
C ASN A 59 -12.13 -17.60 -0.58
N GLU A 60 -12.16 -18.73 -1.29
CA GLU A 60 -11.48 -18.87 -2.57
C GLU A 60 -12.00 -17.81 -3.56
N GLY A 61 -11.09 -17.14 -4.26
CA GLY A 61 -11.36 -16.01 -5.16
C GLY A 61 -11.54 -14.64 -4.49
N ASN A 62 -11.44 -14.54 -3.16
CA ASN A 62 -11.48 -13.25 -2.47
C ASN A 62 -10.08 -12.65 -2.34
N GLU A 63 -10.02 -11.32 -2.29
CA GLU A 63 -8.77 -10.61 -1.98
C GLU A 63 -8.30 -10.83 -0.54
N ALA A 64 -6.97 -10.77 -0.35
CA ALA A 64 -6.37 -10.87 0.96
C ALA A 64 -6.76 -9.65 1.83
N GLN A 65 -7.04 -9.91 3.10
CA GLN A 65 -7.51 -8.87 4.00
C GLN A 65 -6.41 -7.81 4.26
N ARG A 66 -6.82 -6.54 4.34
CA ARG A 66 -5.96 -5.37 4.66
C ARG A 66 -4.85 -5.06 3.65
N GLN A 67 -4.90 -5.67 2.47
CA GLN A 67 -4.02 -5.36 1.35
C GLN A 67 -4.76 -4.40 0.41
N PRO A 68 -4.43 -3.08 0.38
CA PRO A 68 -5.00 -2.16 -0.60
C PRO A 68 -4.45 -2.49 -2.00
N GLY A 69 -5.29 -2.35 -3.03
CA GLY A 69 -4.89 -2.60 -4.42
C GLY A 69 -3.85 -1.60 -4.93
N TRP A 70 -3.78 -0.41 -4.35
CA TRP A 70 -2.70 0.54 -4.60
C TRP A 70 -2.43 1.46 -3.41
N GLN A 71 -1.21 1.98 -3.37
CA GLN A 71 -0.80 3.05 -2.47
C GLN A 71 0.25 3.91 -3.16
N VAL A 72 0.22 5.22 -2.92
CA VAL A 72 1.21 6.15 -3.46
C VAL A 72 1.53 7.27 -2.49
N ARG A 73 2.78 7.69 -2.50
CA ARG A 73 3.31 8.85 -1.79
C ARG A 73 4.16 9.66 -2.75
N VAL A 74 3.91 10.97 -2.78
CA VAL A 74 4.65 11.92 -3.60
C VAL A 74 5.11 13.07 -2.71
N THR A 75 6.41 13.36 -2.72
CA THR A 75 7.03 14.41 -1.90
C THR A 75 7.83 15.35 -2.79
N PRO A 76 7.22 16.46 -3.26
CA PRO A 76 7.98 17.54 -3.87
C PRO A 76 8.69 18.39 -2.81
N SER A 77 9.86 18.92 -3.17
CA SER A 77 10.57 19.94 -2.39
C SER A 77 11.28 20.94 -3.30
N TYR A 78 11.47 22.15 -2.79
CA TYR A 78 12.23 23.20 -3.47
C TYR A 78 13.13 23.92 -2.48
N ALA A 79 14.42 23.91 -2.77
CA ALA A 79 15.45 24.63 -2.03
C ALA A 79 15.77 25.96 -2.72
N PHE A 80 15.95 27.01 -1.93
CA PHE A 80 16.20 28.35 -2.43
C PHE A 80 16.88 29.23 -1.37
N ASP A 81 17.61 30.23 -1.84
CA ASP A 81 18.23 31.23 -0.99
C ASP A 81 17.30 32.44 -0.80
N ILE A 82 17.23 32.96 0.42
CA ILE A 82 16.57 34.23 0.77
C ILE A 82 17.59 35.08 1.53
N ALA A 83 18.09 36.13 0.89
CA ALA A 83 19.23 36.91 1.42
C ALA A 83 20.40 35.97 1.79
N ASP A 84 20.87 36.00 3.03
CA ASP A 84 21.97 35.17 3.51
C ASP A 84 21.51 33.82 4.10
N MET A 85 20.26 33.41 3.85
CA MET A 85 19.65 32.20 4.41
C MET A 85 19.30 31.18 3.32
N TYR A 86 19.68 29.92 3.55
CA TYR A 86 19.21 28.79 2.75
C TYR A 86 17.92 28.23 3.35
N ALA A 87 16.87 28.11 2.52
CA ALA A 87 15.57 27.60 2.92
C ALA A 87 15.13 26.44 2.01
N THR A 88 14.24 25.60 2.52
CA THR A 88 13.60 24.54 1.74
C THR A 88 12.13 24.46 2.10
N VAL A 89 11.27 24.44 1.09
CA VAL A 89 9.85 24.14 1.24
C VAL A 89 9.58 22.75 0.70
N TYR A 90 8.74 21.99 1.39
CA TYR A 90 8.34 20.65 0.95
C TYR A 90 6.90 20.37 1.32
N GLY A 91 6.31 19.41 0.61
CA GLY A 91 4.99 18.88 0.92
C GLY A 91 4.96 17.38 0.70
N THR A 92 3.99 16.69 1.29
CA THR A 92 3.77 15.26 1.01
C THR A 92 2.30 15.01 0.71
N PHE A 93 2.07 14.40 -0.44
CA PHE A 93 0.78 13.83 -0.82
C PHE A 93 0.83 12.32 -0.59
N SER A 94 -0.23 11.75 -0.03
CA SER A 94 -0.37 10.31 0.15
C SER A 94 -1.81 9.91 -0.10
N ALA A 95 -1.97 8.81 -0.84
CA ALA A 95 -3.27 8.22 -1.16
C ALA A 95 -3.14 6.69 -1.18
N VAL A 96 -4.19 6.00 -0.75
CA VAL A 96 -4.23 4.55 -0.59
C VAL A 96 -5.63 4.10 -0.94
N ASP A 97 -5.73 2.98 -1.66
CA ASP A 97 -7.00 2.36 -2.01
C ASP A 97 -7.80 1.93 -0.77
N ASP A 98 -9.09 1.71 -0.99
CA ASP A 98 -9.94 1.01 -0.03
C ASP A 98 -9.35 -0.40 0.22
N ARG A 99 -9.48 -0.91 1.44
CA ARG A 99 -9.00 -2.26 1.80
C ARG A 99 -10.06 -3.03 2.57
N PHE A 100 -10.16 -4.33 2.28
CA PHE A 100 -11.12 -5.19 2.97
C PHE A 100 -10.76 -5.34 4.45
N GLY A 101 -11.69 -4.95 5.34
CA GLY A 101 -11.56 -5.09 6.79
C GLY A 101 -11.79 -6.51 7.31
N ASN A 102 -12.38 -7.39 6.48
CA ASN A 102 -12.69 -8.80 6.74
C ASN A 102 -12.75 -9.56 5.39
N THR A 103 -12.26 -10.80 5.33
CA THR A 103 -12.29 -11.70 4.15
C THR A 103 -13.70 -12.11 3.67
N LYS A 104 -14.77 -11.78 4.42
CA LYS A 104 -16.16 -12.21 4.14
C LYS A 104 -17.06 -11.23 3.39
N THR A 105 -16.64 -10.00 3.10
CA THR A 105 -17.60 -8.95 2.69
C THR A 105 -17.13 -8.03 1.56
N ARG A 106 -17.99 -7.82 0.55
CA ARG A 106 -17.97 -6.75 -0.48
C ARG A 106 -18.31 -5.35 0.09
N LEU A 107 -17.71 -4.94 1.22
CA LEU A 107 -17.98 -3.61 1.80
C LEU A 107 -16.74 -2.71 1.73
N TYR A 108 -16.86 -1.63 0.96
CA TYR A 108 -15.83 -0.61 0.75
C TYR A 108 -15.61 0.26 2.01
N LEU A 109 -14.36 0.46 2.40
CA LEU A 109 -13.96 1.43 3.43
C LEU A 109 -13.33 2.64 2.73
N ARG A 110 -14.14 3.69 2.59
CA ARG A 110 -13.89 4.90 1.79
C ARG A 110 -12.52 5.56 2.01
N ASP A 111 -11.85 5.77 0.88
CA ASP A 111 -10.74 6.66 0.54
C ASP A 111 -10.37 7.67 1.64
N THR A 112 -9.23 7.46 2.30
CA THR A 112 -8.72 8.37 3.34
C THR A 112 -7.61 9.24 2.78
N ARG A 113 -7.93 10.49 2.45
CA ARG A 113 -6.95 11.53 2.09
C ARG A 113 -6.41 12.18 3.35
N LYS A 114 -5.13 11.95 3.69
CA LYS A 114 -4.48 12.64 4.82
C LYS A 114 -3.43 13.62 4.28
N LEU A 115 -3.78 14.90 4.29
CA LEU A 115 -2.84 16.01 4.13
C LEU A 115 -2.20 16.26 5.50
N MET A 116 -0.88 16.12 5.59
CA MET A 116 -0.12 16.40 6.81
C MET A 116 0.89 17.50 6.51
N TRP A 117 0.66 18.67 7.10
CA TRP A 117 1.62 19.77 7.15
C TRP A 117 2.42 19.60 8.46
N VAL A 118 3.75 19.55 8.38
CA VAL A 118 4.65 19.64 9.54
C VAL A 118 5.42 20.94 9.43
#